data_AF-F7SWM1-F1
#
_entry.id   AF-F7SWM1-F1
#
_cell.length_a   1.000
_cell.length_b   1.000
_cell.length_c   1.000
_cell.angle_alpha   90.00
_cell.angle_beta   90.00
_cell.angle_gamma   90.00
#
_symmetry.space_group_name_H-M   'P 1'
#
loop_
_entity.id
_entity.type
_entity.pdbx_description
1 polymer ?
#
loop_
_entity_poly.entity_id
_entity_poly.type
_entity_poly.pdbx_seq_one_letter_code
_entity_poly.pdbx_strand_id
1 'polypeptide(L)'
;MPAPGGVRVSRETKGRGGKAVTVVKGLPLDDDALATLGKQLRTACGSGGTVKDGVIEVQGDHCDRILAALEKLGHRAKRAGG
;
A
#
# COMPACT_ATOMS: atom_id res chain seq x y z
N MET A 1 19.63 -1.75 -16.32
CA MET A 1 18.91 -2.79 -15.55
C MET A 1 18.13 -2.10 -14.43
N PRO A 2 16.80 -1.98 -14.47
CA PRO A 2 16.08 -1.36 -13.37
C PRO A 2 16.02 -2.31 -12.17
N ALA A 3 16.37 -1.76 -11.01
CA ALA A 3 16.49 -2.40 -9.70
C ALA A 3 15.19 -3.08 -9.23
N PRO A 4 15.25 -4.05 -8.29
CA PRO A 4 14.07 -4.78 -7.80
C PRO A 4 13.18 -3.86 -6.94
N GLY A 5 12.33 -3.07 -7.60
CA GLY A 5 11.28 -2.26 -7.00
C GLY A 5 10.13 -3.14 -6.52
N GLY A 6 10.35 -3.90 -5.45
CA GLY A 6 9.31 -4.68 -4.79
C GLY A 6 8.45 -3.79 -3.91
N VAL A 7 7.14 -3.74 -4.17
CA VAL A 7 6.21 -2.99 -3.33
C VAL A 7 6.22 -3.60 -1.94
N ARG A 8 6.31 -2.79 -0.89
CA ARG A 8 6.31 -3.24 0.50
C ARG A 8 5.05 -2.81 1.19
N VAL A 9 4.27 -3.77 1.67
CA VAL A 9 2.99 -3.56 2.36
C VAL A 9 3.22 -3.86 3.84
N SER A 10 3.45 -2.84 4.64
CA SER A 10 3.64 -2.98 6.09
C SER A 10 2.32 -2.81 6.81
N ARG A 11 2.07 -3.58 7.86
CA ARG A 11 0.93 -3.30 8.74
C ARG A 11 1.43 -2.80 10.08
N GLU A 12 0.90 -1.68 10.53
CA GLU A 12 1.19 -1.08 11.81
C GLU A 12 -0.05 -1.13 12.70
N THR A 13 0.06 -1.91 13.77
CA THR A 13 -0.99 -2.07 14.80
C THR A 13 -0.51 -1.59 16.17
N LYS A 14 0.81 -1.44 16.36
CA LYS A 14 1.46 -1.19 17.65
C LYS A 14 1.33 0.29 17.99
N GLY A 15 0.53 0.62 19.02
CA GLY A 15 0.38 1.99 19.55
C GLY A 15 -0.90 2.74 19.16
N ARG A 16 -1.80 2.17 18.35
CA ARG A 16 -3.07 2.81 17.95
C ARG A 16 -4.33 2.19 18.57
N GLY A 17 -4.24 1.70 19.81
CA GLY A 17 -5.41 1.22 20.58
C GLY A 17 -6.21 0.09 19.91
N GLY A 18 -5.55 -0.79 19.14
CA GLY A 18 -6.18 -1.93 18.45
C GLY A 18 -6.54 -1.69 16.99
N LYS A 19 -6.36 -0.48 16.43
CA LYS A 19 -6.60 -0.20 15.01
C LYS A 19 -5.38 -0.55 14.15
N ALA A 20 -5.56 -1.48 13.21
CA ALA A 20 -4.57 -1.77 12.18
C ALA A 20 -4.50 -0.65 11.14
N VAL A 21 -3.32 -0.35 10.62
CA VAL A 21 -3.09 0.57 9.52
C VAL A 21 -2.13 -0.10 8.55
N THR A 22 -2.46 -0.11 7.27
CA THR A 22 -1.63 -0.68 6.22
C THR A 22 -0.85 0.44 5.51
N VAL A 23 0.46 0.30 5.38
CA VAL A 23 1.37 1.27 4.78
C VAL A 23 2.05 0.63 3.58
N VAL A 24 1.87 1.21 2.40
CA VAL A 24 2.41 0.72 1.13
C VAL A 24 3.51 1.66 0.66
N LYS A 25 4.70 1.13 0.43
CA LYS A 25 5.88 1.90 -0.03
C LYS A 25 6.61 1.17 -1.15
N GLY A 26 7.42 1.89 -1.92
CA GLY A 26 8.30 1.29 -2.94
C GLY A 26 7.55 0.80 -4.17
N LEU A 27 6.49 1.52 -4.55
CA LEU A 27 5.82 1.36 -5.84
C LEU A 27 6.76 1.89 -6.94
N PRO A 28 7.23 1.04 -7.89
CA PRO A 28 8.08 1.48 -8.99
C PRO A 28 7.22 2.11 -10.10
N LEU A 29 6.40 3.09 -9.72
CA LEU A 29 5.49 3.82 -10.58
C LEU A 29 5.83 5.31 -10.47
N ASP A 30 5.68 6.05 -11.55
CA ASP A 30 5.75 7.50 -11.54
C ASP A 30 4.79 8.10 -10.51
N ASP A 31 5.13 9.27 -9.96
CA ASP A 31 4.33 9.98 -8.96
C ASP A 31 2.84 10.11 -9.34
N ASP A 32 2.54 10.30 -10.64
CA ASP A 32 1.18 10.41 -11.16
C ASP A 32 0.40 9.08 -11.10
N ALA A 33 1.07 7.99 -11.50
CA ALA A 33 0.52 6.64 -11.42
C ALA A 33 0.39 6.17 -9.97
N LEU A 34 1.32 6.56 -9.10
CA LEU A 34 1.33 6.28 -7.66
C LEU A 34 0.18 7.03 -6.95
N ALA A 35 -0.03 8.30 -7.28
CA ALA A 35 -1.15 9.10 -6.78
C ALA A 35 -2.51 8.53 -7.24
N THR A 36 -2.59 8.07 -8.50
CA THR A 36 -3.79 7.44 -9.07
C THR A 36 -4.09 6.09 -8.42
N LEU A 37 -3.08 5.23 -8.28
CA LEU A 37 -3.20 3.94 -7.60
C LEU A 37 -3.55 4.11 -6.12
N GLY A 38 -2.91 5.04 -5.42
CA GLY A 38 -3.23 5.34 -4.03
C GLY A 38 -4.66 5.83 -3.84
N LYS A 39 -5.15 6.67 -4.77
CA LYS A 39 -6.57 7.07 -4.83
C LYS A 39 -7.50 5.90 -5.11
N GLN A 40 -7.17 5.04 -6.08
CA GLN A 40 -8.01 3.88 -6.39
C GLN A 40 -8.03 2.87 -5.25
N LEU A 41 -6.88 2.53 -4.68
CA LEU A 41 -6.76 1.56 -3.59
C LEU A 41 -7.52 1.99 -2.34
N ARG A 42 -7.39 3.24 -1.89
CA ARG A 42 -8.16 3.75 -0.74
C ARG A 42 -9.68 3.78 -1.02
N THR A 43 -10.07 4.15 -2.25
CA THR A 43 -11.49 4.18 -2.66
C THR A 43 -12.06 2.77 -2.73
N ALA A 44 -11.33 1.83 -3.32
CA ALA A 44 -11.72 0.42 -3.42
C ALA A 44 -11.73 -0.30 -2.06
N CYS A 45 -10.85 0.10 -1.14
CA CYS A 45 -10.87 -0.40 0.22
C CYS A 45 -11.99 0.20 1.07
N GLY A 46 -12.62 1.30 0.61
CA GLY A 46 -13.65 2.01 1.37
C GLY A 46 -13.13 2.55 2.70
N SER A 47 -11.82 2.74 2.80
CA SER A 47 -11.13 3.08 4.04
C SER A 47 -10.35 4.37 3.90
N GLY A 48 -10.32 5.12 5.02
CA GLY A 48 -9.60 6.38 5.09
C GLY A 48 -8.10 6.14 4.97
N GLY A 49 -7.45 6.83 4.05
CA GLY A 49 -6.02 6.70 3.80
C GLY A 49 -5.43 7.92 3.12
N THR A 50 -4.15 8.21 3.39
CA THR A 50 -3.44 9.33 2.79
C THR A 50 -2.31 8.83 1.90
N VAL A 51 -2.01 9.59 0.85
CA VAL A 51 -0.81 9.37 0.05
C VAL A 51 0.16 10.48 0.40
N LYS A 52 1.35 10.13 0.87
CA LYS A 52 2.36 11.09 1.31
C LYS A 52 3.74 10.65 0.81
N ASP A 53 4.45 11.50 0.07
CA ASP A 53 5.82 11.22 -0.40
C ASP A 53 5.97 9.85 -1.12
N GLY A 54 5.01 9.50 -1.99
CA GLY A 54 5.02 8.20 -2.70
C GLY A 54 4.68 6.98 -1.82
N VAL A 55 4.14 7.22 -0.62
CA VAL A 55 3.67 6.20 0.33
C VAL A 55 2.16 6.25 0.42
N ILE A 56 1.49 5.11 0.38
CA ILE A 56 0.05 5.01 0.61
C ILE A 56 -0.19 4.45 2.01
N GLU A 57 -0.80 5.24 2.88
CA GLU A 57 -1.24 4.80 4.21
C GLU A 57 -2.75 4.58 4.17
N VAL A 58 -3.22 3.44 4.66
CA VAL A 58 -4.63 3.01 4.63
C VAL A 58 -5.02 2.56 6.02
N GLN A 59 -6.07 3.14 6.61
CA GLN A 59 -6.61 2.66 7.88
C GLN A 59 -7.33 1.32 7.68
N GLY A 60 -7.08 0.37 8.58
CA GLY A 60 -7.59 -0.98 8.49
C GLY A 60 -6.53 -2.00 8.08
N ASP A 61 -6.89 -3.27 8.22
CA ASP A 61 -6.13 -4.39 7.65
C ASP A 61 -6.67 -4.66 6.24
N HIS A 62 -6.10 -3.95 5.26
CA HIS A 62 -6.40 -4.14 3.85
C HIS A 62 -5.21 -4.76 3.12
N CYS A 63 -4.31 -5.42 3.86
CA CYS A 63 -3.10 -6.03 3.33
C CYS A 63 -3.45 -6.97 2.18
N ASP A 64 -4.40 -7.88 2.37
CA ASP A 64 -4.83 -8.84 1.35
C ASP A 64 -5.43 -8.18 0.11
N ARG A 65 -6.29 -7.15 0.27
CA ARG A 65 -6.85 -6.43 -0.89
C ARG A 65 -5.77 -5.69 -1.68
N ILE A 66 -4.84 -5.05 -0.98
CA ILE A 66 -3.75 -4.30 -1.58
C ILE A 66 -2.77 -5.26 -2.28
N LEU A 67 -2.42 -6.37 -1.64
CA LEU A 67 -1.59 -7.43 -2.23
C LEU A 67 -2.24 -7.98 -3.49
N ALA A 68 -3.51 -8.38 -3.44
CA ALA A 68 -4.24 -8.91 -4.59
C ALA A 68 -4.37 -7.89 -5.73
N ALA A 69 -4.60 -6.61 -5.42
CA ALA A 69 -4.65 -5.55 -6.43
C ALA A 69 -3.29 -5.35 -7.10
N LEU A 70 -2.21 -5.34 -6.32
CA LEU A 70 -0.84 -5.20 -6.82
C LEU A 70 -0.41 -6.42 -7.64
N GLU A 71 -0.74 -7.63 -7.20
CA GLU A 71 -0.50 -8.86 -7.97
C GLU A 71 -1.25 -8.85 -9.30
N LYS A 72 -2.51 -8.39 -9.32
CA LYS A 72 -3.28 -8.21 -10.57
C LYS A 72 -2.66 -7.19 -11.52
N LEU A 73 -2.00 -6.17 -10.99
CA LEU A 73 -1.27 -5.17 -11.78
C LEU A 73 0.11 -5.68 -12.24
N GLY A 74 0.51 -6.90 -11.87
CA GLY A 74 1.83 -7.45 -12.16
C GLY A 74 2.93 -6.89 -11.25
N HIS A 75 2.58 -6.18 -10.19
CA HIS A 75 3.52 -5.67 -9.21
C HIS A 75 3.74 -6.68 -8.08
N ARG A 76 5.00 -7.04 -7.85
CA ARG A 76 5.38 -7.97 -6.79
C ARG A 76 5.38 -7.25 -5.45
N ALA A 77 4.22 -7.28 -4.78
CA ALA A 77 4.06 -6.72 -3.45
C ALA A 77 4.41 -7.74 -2.37
N LYS A 78 5.12 -7.30 -1.34
CA LYS A 78 5.62 -8.12 -0.25
C LYS A 78 5.15 -7.52 1.06
N ARG A 79 4.49 -8.34 1.88
CA ARG A 79 4.08 -7.94 3.22
C ARG A 79 5.33 -7.73 4.09
N ALA A 80 5.45 -6.56 4.70
CA ALA A 80 6.53 -6.13 5.57
C ALA A 80 5.99 -5.93 6.99
N GLY A 81 5.73 -7.02 7.70
CA GLY A 81 5.21 -6.97 9.06
C GLY A 81 5.05 -8.38 9.59
N GLY A 82 5.89 -8.73 10.57
CA GLY A 82 5.75 -9.91 11.42
C GLY A 82 4.78 -9.65 12.55
#